data_AF-A0A1H8I5T6-F1
#
_entry.id   AF-A0A1H8I5T6-F1
#
_cell.length_a   1.000
_cell.length_b   1.000
_cell.length_c   1.000
_cell.angle_alpha   90.00
_cell.angle_beta   90.00
_cell.angle_gamma   90.00
#
_symmetry.space_group_name_H-M   'P 1'
#
loop_
_entity.id
_entity.type
_entity.pdbx_description
1 polymer ?
#
loop_
_entity_poly.entity_id
_entity_poly.type
_entity_poly.pdbx_seq_one_letter_code
_entity_poly.pdbx_strand_id
1 'polypeptide(L)'
;MTTTAISTDLKLADLMRPAPIVYDHHTCRQALRLMFEHPESKCLVLCNPADEPVGLLMSEKFFLKATGRYGMDTFYREPAMKLAHKDPLIVDIAAAPHTVLAMAMDRHPMQQNDCIIVTDCGKLAGAVYVSDLLAGQS
;
A
#
# COMPACT_ATOMS: atom_id res chain seq x y z
N MET A 1 26.07 19.98 -33.52
CA MET A 1 25.75 18.54 -33.57
C MET A 1 25.27 18.13 -32.19
N THR A 2 24.04 17.62 -32.14
CA THR A 2 23.35 16.87 -31.07
C THR A 2 23.35 17.45 -29.65
N THR A 3 22.26 18.15 -29.35
CA THR A 3 21.68 18.40 -28.02
C THR A 3 21.51 17.08 -27.24
N THR A 4 22.11 16.99 -26.06
CA THR A 4 21.86 15.93 -25.09
C THR A 4 20.43 16.07 -24.57
N ALA A 5 19.55 15.16 -24.95
CA ALA A 5 18.22 15.05 -24.34
C ALA A 5 18.40 14.54 -22.91
N ILE A 6 18.02 15.36 -21.93
CA ILE A 6 17.90 14.97 -20.54
C ILE A 6 16.58 14.21 -20.45
N SER A 7 16.62 12.89 -20.65
CA SER A 7 15.49 12.03 -20.27
C SER A 7 15.53 11.90 -18.75
N THR A 8 14.65 12.62 -18.07
CA THR A 8 14.41 12.44 -16.64
C THR A 8 13.82 11.05 -16.45
N ASP A 9 14.66 10.09 -16.03
CA ASP A 9 14.21 8.75 -15.70
C ASP A 9 13.36 8.86 -14.43
N LEU A 10 12.03 8.79 -14.61
CA LEU A 10 11.06 8.83 -13.53
C LEU A 10 11.36 7.69 -12.56
N LYS A 11 11.50 8.01 -11.26
CA LYS A 11 11.76 7.00 -10.23
C LYS A 11 10.51 6.75 -9.39
N LEU A 12 10.42 5.56 -8.79
CA LEU A 12 9.35 5.27 -7.83
C LEU A 12 9.34 6.26 -6.65
N ALA A 13 10.52 6.70 -6.22
CA ALA A 13 10.67 7.66 -5.13
C ALA A 13 9.92 8.99 -5.40
N ASP A 14 9.81 9.40 -6.67
CA ASP A 14 9.13 10.65 -7.07
C ASP A 14 7.59 10.51 -7.05
N LEU A 15 7.08 9.29 -7.14
CA LEU A 15 5.64 8.97 -7.14
C LEU A 15 5.14 8.47 -5.78
N MET A 16 6.07 8.24 -4.85
CA MET A 16 5.78 7.61 -3.57
C MET A 16 4.99 8.54 -2.66
N ARG A 17 4.01 7.95 -1.98
CA ARG A 17 3.24 8.60 -0.93
C ARG A 17 3.55 7.93 0.41
N PRO A 18 3.54 8.68 1.52
CA PRO A 18 3.63 8.09 2.84
C PRO A 18 2.49 7.09 3.07
N ALA A 19 2.84 5.93 3.61
CA ALA A 19 1.91 4.86 3.90
C ALA A 19 1.84 4.67 5.42
N PRO A 20 0.70 4.96 6.08
CA PRO A 20 0.56 4.74 7.51
C PRO A 20 0.72 3.26 7.87
N ILE A 21 1.42 3.01 8.96
CA ILE A 21 1.82 1.68 9.40
C ILE A 21 0.88 1.18 10.49
N VAL A 22 0.46 -0.07 10.38
CA VAL A 22 -0.20 -0.80 11.46
C VAL A 22 0.61 -2.05 11.74
N TYR A 23 1.13 -2.19 12.96
CA TYR A 23 1.90 -3.38 13.30
C TYR A 23 1.03 -4.62 13.43
N ASP A 24 1.60 -5.80 13.18
CA ASP A 24 0.94 -7.11 13.26
C ASP A 24 0.20 -7.40 14.58
N HIS A 25 0.70 -6.85 15.70
CA HIS A 25 0.11 -6.96 17.03
C HIS A 25 -1.02 -5.95 17.29
N HIS A 26 -1.27 -5.01 16.38
CA HIS A 26 -2.36 -4.06 16.52
C HIS A 26 -3.73 -4.69 16.23
N THR A 27 -4.73 -4.19 16.94
CA THR A 27 -6.13 -4.56 16.77
C THR A 27 -6.80 -3.78 15.64
N CYS A 28 -7.96 -4.27 15.18
CA CYS A 28 -8.80 -3.55 14.23
C CYS A 28 -9.22 -2.16 14.75
N ARG A 29 -9.37 -1.97 16.07
CA ARG A 29 -9.62 -0.65 16.66
C ARG A 29 -8.48 0.34 16.42
N GLN A 30 -7.23 -0.12 16.59
CA GLN A 30 -6.05 0.72 16.36
C GLN A 30 -5.88 1.02 14.87
N ALA A 31 -6.11 0.03 14.00
CA ALA A 31 -6.14 0.24 12.55
C ALA A 31 -7.19 1.31 12.15
N LEU A 32 -8.42 1.21 12.68
CA LEU A 32 -9.47 2.18 12.44
C LEU A 32 -9.06 3.60 12.88
N ARG A 33 -8.43 3.73 14.05
CA ARG A 33 -7.92 5.02 14.52
C ARG A 33 -6.90 5.61 13.55
N LEU A 34 -5.95 4.82 13.09
CA LEU A 34 -4.94 5.25 12.10
C LEU A 34 -5.59 5.68 10.78
N MET A 35 -6.64 4.99 10.32
CA MET A 35 -7.39 5.40 9.12
C MET A 35 -8.06 6.77 9.29
N PHE A 36 -8.53 7.10 10.50
CA PHE A 36 -9.08 8.42 10.78
C PHE A 36 -8.02 9.51 10.95
N GLU A 37 -6.82 9.15 11.44
CA GLU A 37 -5.68 10.06 11.54
C GLU A 37 -5.06 10.37 10.15
N HIS A 38 -5.25 9.45 9.18
CA HIS A 38 -4.75 9.57 7.80
C HIS A 38 -5.87 9.41 6.74
N PRO A 39 -6.86 10.31 6.69
CA PRO A 39 -7.99 10.21 5.75
C PRO A 39 -7.57 10.29 4.27
N GLU A 40 -6.39 10.84 3.97
CA GLU A 40 -5.78 10.87 2.65
C GLU A 40 -5.28 9.51 2.16
N SER A 41 -5.00 8.59 3.09
CA SER A 41 -4.46 7.26 2.79
C SER A 41 -5.58 6.25 2.59
N LYS A 42 -5.64 5.64 1.39
CA LYS A 42 -6.63 4.60 1.07
C LYS A 42 -6.24 3.22 1.60
N CYS A 43 -5.03 3.07 2.11
CA CYS A 43 -4.49 1.83 2.60
C CYS A 43 -3.61 2.05 3.84
N LEU A 44 -3.59 1.07 4.75
CA LEU A 44 -2.56 0.92 5.78
C LEU A 44 -1.65 -0.25 5.40
N VAL A 45 -0.35 -0.11 5.62
CA VAL A 45 0.60 -1.20 5.43
C VAL A 45 0.81 -1.93 6.75
N LEU A 46 0.65 -3.26 6.72
CA LEU A 46 1.01 -4.08 7.87
C LEU A 46 2.50 -4.32 7.88
N CYS A 47 3.17 -3.96 8.97
CA CYS A 47 4.56 -4.27 9.17
C CYS A 47 4.76 -5.22 10.36
N ASN A 48 5.80 -6.04 10.27
CA ASN A 48 6.31 -6.76 11.43
C ASN A 48 7.16 -5.82 12.32
N PRO A 49 7.66 -6.27 13.48
CA PRO A 49 8.52 -5.45 14.36
C PRO A 49 9.85 -5.00 13.75
N ALA A 50 10.26 -5.52 12.58
CA ALA A 50 11.45 -5.12 11.86
C ALA A 50 11.19 -4.09 10.74
N ASP A 51 9.96 -3.54 10.68
CA ASP A 51 9.46 -2.63 9.64
C ASP A 51 9.39 -3.25 8.23
N GLU A 52 9.31 -4.58 8.15
CA GLU A 52 9.11 -5.28 6.89
C GLU A 52 7.60 -5.42 6.61
N PRO A 53 7.13 -5.09 5.39
CA PRO A 53 5.73 -5.20 5.04
C PRO A 53 5.30 -6.67 4.93
N VAL A 54 4.26 -7.04 5.68
CA VAL A 54 3.69 -8.39 5.74
C VAL A 54 2.22 -8.45 5.28
N GLY A 55 1.63 -7.32 4.93
CA GLY A 55 0.27 -7.29 4.40
C GLY A 55 -0.24 -5.89 4.13
N LEU A 56 -1.46 -5.83 3.59
CA LEU A 56 -2.11 -4.58 3.22
C LEU A 56 -3.56 -4.53 3.68
N LEU A 57 -3.97 -3.42 4.30
CA LEU A 57 -5.35 -3.14 4.64
C LEU A 57 -5.88 -1.99 3.80
N MET A 58 -6.80 -2.29 2.88
CA MET A 58 -7.55 -1.26 2.16
C MET A 58 -8.68 -0.74 3.04
N SER A 59 -8.77 0.57 3.21
CA SER A 59 -9.75 1.21 4.09
C SER A 59 -11.18 0.84 3.69
N GLU A 60 -11.49 0.81 2.39
CA GLU A 60 -12.80 0.39 1.87
C GLU A 60 -13.18 -1.04 2.29
N LYS A 61 -12.27 -2.00 2.07
CA LYS A 61 -12.46 -3.42 2.46
C LYS A 61 -12.61 -3.57 3.98
N PHE A 62 -11.91 -2.74 4.75
CA PHE A 62 -12.01 -2.70 6.21
C PHE A 62 -13.38 -2.18 6.67
N PHE A 63 -13.83 -1.03 6.16
CA PHE A 63 -15.12 -0.43 6.52
C PHE A 63 -16.30 -1.32 6.14
N LEU A 64 -16.27 -1.98 4.97
CA LEU A 64 -17.28 -2.97 4.56
C LEU A 64 -17.39 -4.15 5.54
N LYS A 65 -16.27 -4.59 6.12
CA LYS A 65 -16.28 -5.64 7.15
C LYS A 65 -16.73 -5.12 8.51
N ALA A 66 -16.37 -3.89 8.86
CA ALA A 66 -16.75 -3.24 10.11
C ALA A 66 -18.27 -3.00 10.23
N THR A 67 -18.95 -2.75 9.09
CA THR A 67 -20.42 -2.62 9.02
C THR A 67 -21.15 -3.96 8.88
N GLY A 68 -20.42 -5.07 8.82
CA GLY A 68 -20.96 -6.42 8.69
C GLY A 68 -21.63 -6.95 9.96
N ARG A 69 -22.18 -8.16 9.87
CA ARG A 69 -22.97 -8.83 10.93
C ARG A 69 -22.17 -9.27 12.17
N TYR A 70 -20.87 -9.02 12.23
CA TYR A 70 -20.07 -9.30 13.43
C TYR A 70 -20.39 -8.25 14.47
N GLY A 71 -20.76 -8.66 15.69
CA GLY A 71 -20.93 -7.74 16.81
C GLY A 71 -19.72 -6.81 16.90
N MET A 72 -19.95 -5.50 16.76
CA MET A 72 -18.89 -4.50 16.57
C MET A 72 -17.78 -4.62 17.63
N ASP A 73 -18.16 -4.98 18.86
CA ASP A 73 -17.24 -5.10 19.98
C ASP A 73 -16.23 -6.26 19.86
N THR A 74 -16.62 -7.36 19.21
CA THR A 74 -15.71 -8.48 18.90
C THR A 74 -14.82 -8.13 17.73
N PHE A 75 -15.38 -7.54 16.67
CA PHE A 75 -14.62 -7.14 15.48
C PHE A 75 -13.45 -6.21 15.83
N TYR A 76 -13.69 -5.20 16.68
CA TYR A 76 -12.65 -4.22 17.03
C TYR A 76 -11.51 -4.79 17.89
N ARG A 77 -11.71 -5.94 18.53
CA ARG A 77 -10.68 -6.62 19.33
C ARG A 77 -9.84 -7.61 18.52
N GLU A 78 -10.28 -7.96 17.32
CA GLU A 78 -9.56 -8.89 16.45
C GLU A 78 -8.24 -8.27 15.95
N PRO A 79 -7.19 -9.09 15.74
CA PRO A 79 -5.95 -8.63 15.12
C PRO A 79 -6.20 -8.06 13.73
N ALA A 80 -5.61 -6.90 13.42
CA ALA A 80 -5.72 -6.26 12.11
C ALA A 80 -5.24 -7.18 10.97
N MET A 81 -4.26 -8.04 11.26
CA MET A 81 -3.71 -9.04 10.35
C MET A 81 -4.74 -10.07 9.84
N LYS A 82 -5.82 -10.33 10.58
CA LYS A 82 -6.89 -11.23 10.09
C LYS A 82 -7.65 -10.63 8.90
N LEU A 83 -7.66 -9.31 8.77
CA LEU A 83 -8.36 -8.60 7.72
C LEU A 83 -7.45 -8.22 6.55
N ALA A 84 -6.13 -8.24 6.78
CA ALA A 84 -5.14 -7.85 5.81
C ALA A 84 -5.13 -8.77 4.59
N HIS A 85 -4.94 -8.17 3.42
CA HIS A 85 -4.55 -8.87 2.22
C HIS A 85 -3.08 -9.32 2.37
N LYS A 86 -2.86 -10.63 2.24
CA LYS A 86 -1.55 -11.27 2.50
C LYS A 86 -0.64 -11.37 1.28
N ASP A 87 -1.16 -11.01 0.10
CA ASP A 87 -0.41 -11.07 -1.17
C ASP A 87 -0.36 -9.68 -1.85
N PRO A 88 0.04 -8.61 -1.13
CA PRO A 88 0.20 -7.31 -1.77
C PRO A 88 1.38 -7.33 -2.74
N LEU A 89 1.33 -6.49 -3.77
CA LEU A 89 2.49 -6.27 -4.62
C LEU A 89 3.50 -5.43 -3.84
N ILE A 90 4.66 -6.02 -3.55
CA ILE A 90 5.79 -5.39 -2.89
C ILE A 90 6.94 -5.30 -3.89
N VAL A 91 7.54 -4.12 -4.03
CA VAL A 91 8.66 -3.86 -4.93
C VAL A 91 9.77 -3.11 -4.21
N ASP A 92 11.00 -3.22 -4.71
CA ASP A 92 12.12 -2.43 -4.25
C ASP A 92 12.07 -1.00 -4.84
N ILE A 93 12.56 -0.01 -4.11
CA ILE A 93 12.60 1.40 -4.52
C ILE A 93 13.41 1.62 -5.80
N ALA A 94 14.37 0.74 -6.10
CA ALA A 94 15.15 0.79 -7.33
C ALA A 94 14.41 0.21 -8.56
N ALA A 95 13.22 -0.38 -8.38
CA ALA A 95 12.45 -0.91 -9.50
C ALA A 95 11.96 0.21 -10.43
N ALA A 96 11.99 -0.06 -11.73
CA ALA A 96 11.57 0.93 -12.72
C ALA A 96 10.03 1.07 -12.73
N PRO A 97 9.46 2.30 -12.75
CA PRO A 97 8.02 2.50 -12.69
C PRO A 97 7.22 1.75 -13.77
N HIS A 98 7.75 1.66 -14.99
CA HIS A 98 7.09 0.93 -16.08
C HIS A 98 6.99 -0.58 -15.81
N THR A 99 8.02 -1.18 -15.20
CA THR A 99 8.00 -2.60 -14.80
C THR A 99 6.96 -2.82 -13.70
N VAL A 100 6.92 -1.92 -12.73
CA VAL A 100 5.98 -1.96 -11.59
C VAL A 100 4.54 -1.82 -12.08
N LEU A 101 4.29 -0.93 -13.05
CA LEU A 101 2.98 -0.79 -13.70
C LEU A 101 2.57 -2.08 -14.40
N ALA A 102 3.46 -2.70 -15.18
CA ALA A 102 3.18 -3.97 -15.85
C ALA A 102 2.82 -5.07 -14.84
N MET A 103 3.59 -5.22 -13.75
CA MET A 103 3.28 -6.15 -12.66
C MET A 103 1.92 -5.84 -12.03
N ALA A 104 1.61 -4.57 -11.83
CA ALA A 104 0.33 -4.16 -11.24
C ALA A 104 -0.86 -4.50 -12.13
N MET A 105 -0.72 -4.38 -13.45
CA MET A 105 -1.76 -4.70 -14.45
C MET A 105 -1.96 -6.20 -14.68
N ASP A 106 -0.92 -7.02 -14.45
CA ASP A 106 -1.01 -8.48 -14.57
C ASP A 106 -1.79 -9.13 -13.41
N ARG A 107 -1.93 -8.43 -12.28
CA ARG A 107 -2.70 -8.89 -11.12
C ARG A 107 -4.20 -9.02 -11.43
N HIS A 108 -4.87 -9.83 -10.61
CA HIS A 108 -6.33 -9.98 -10.65
C HIS A 108 -7.01 -8.59 -10.59
N PRO A 109 -8.09 -8.32 -11.36
CA PRO A 109 -8.72 -7.01 -11.42
C PRO A 109 -9.08 -6.39 -10.06
N MET A 110 -9.44 -7.22 -9.09
CA MET A 110 -9.77 -6.79 -7.71
C MET A 110 -8.56 -6.30 -6.89
N GLN A 111 -7.32 -6.55 -7.35
CA GLN A 111 -6.06 -6.12 -6.73
C GLN A 111 -5.39 -4.98 -7.52
N GLN A 112 -5.84 -4.68 -8.75
CA GLN A 112 -5.26 -3.60 -9.55
C GLN A 112 -5.46 -2.21 -8.92
N ASN A 113 -6.50 -2.06 -8.08
CA ASN A 113 -6.75 -0.84 -7.30
C ASN A 113 -5.99 -0.79 -5.97
N ASP A 114 -5.38 -1.91 -5.55
CA ASP A 114 -4.61 -1.94 -4.31
C ASP A 114 -3.30 -1.16 -4.50
N CYS A 115 -2.91 -0.41 -3.48
CA CYS A 115 -1.64 0.30 -3.47
C CYS A 115 -0.46 -0.69 -3.57
N ILE A 116 0.63 -0.25 -4.20
CA ILE A 116 1.85 -1.02 -4.39
C ILE A 116 2.81 -0.59 -3.28
N ILE A 117 3.27 -1.56 -2.50
CA ILE A 117 4.17 -1.29 -1.38
C ILE A 117 5.58 -1.14 -1.94
N VAL A 118 6.25 -0.05 -1.57
CA VAL A 118 7.64 0.20 -1.94
C VAL A 118 8.51 -0.04 -0.72
N THR A 119 9.58 -0.81 -0.91
CA THR A 119 10.57 -1.12 0.12
C THR A 119 11.93 -0.56 -0.23
N ASP A 120 12.71 -0.22 0.78
CA ASP A 120 14.14 0.06 0.65
C ASP A 120 14.88 -0.89 1.59
N CYS A 121 15.73 -1.74 1.02
CA CYS A 121 16.45 -2.78 1.77
C CYS A 121 15.51 -3.68 2.62
N GLY A 122 14.34 -4.02 2.07
CA GLY A 122 13.32 -4.87 2.70
C GLY A 122 12.40 -4.16 3.71
N LYS A 123 12.67 -2.90 4.05
CA LYS A 123 11.84 -2.11 4.96
C LYS A 123 10.87 -1.23 4.21
N LEU A 124 9.72 -0.93 4.81
CA LEU A 124 8.74 -0.03 4.20
C LEU A 124 9.33 1.35 3.93
N ALA A 125 9.35 1.77 2.66
CA ALA A 125 9.69 3.13 2.24
C ALA A 125 8.43 3.97 1.99
N GLY A 126 7.35 3.35 1.49
CA GLY A 126 6.07 4.01 1.24
C GLY A 126 5.16 3.20 0.33
N ALA A 127 4.22 3.86 -0.34
CA ALA A 127 3.34 3.22 -1.31
C ALA A 127 3.12 4.07 -2.56
N VAL A 128 2.86 3.40 -3.69
CA VAL A 128 2.54 4.01 -4.98
C VAL A 128 1.21 3.48 -5.48
N TYR A 129 0.43 4.31 -6.16
CA TYR A 129 -0.83 3.90 -6.78
C TYR A 129 -0.65 3.74 -8.29
N VAL A 130 -1.41 2.82 -8.90
CA VAL A 130 -1.45 2.65 -10.36
C VAL A 130 -1.76 3.96 -11.08
N SER A 131 -2.63 4.80 -10.51
CA SER A 131 -2.95 6.11 -11.06
C SER A 131 -1.74 7.04 -11.15
N ASP A 132 -0.83 6.97 -10.16
CA ASP A 132 0.38 7.80 -10.14
C ASP A 132 1.39 7.31 -11.20
N LEU A 133 1.50 5.98 -11.36
CA LEU A 133 2.33 5.36 -12.41
C LEU A 133 1.82 5.70 -13.82
N LEU A 134 0.51 5.72 -14.03
CA LEU A 134 -0.09 6.08 -15.32
C LEU A 134 0.10 7.57 -15.64
N ALA A 135 -0.09 8.45 -14.65
CA ALA A 135 0.11 9.88 -14.82
C ALA A 135 1.59 10.22 -15.12
N GLY A 136 2.52 9.49 -14.51
CA GLY A 136 3.96 9.68 -14.71
C GLY A 136 4.50 9.32 -16.09
N GLN A 137 3.70 8.73 -16.98
CA GLN A 137 4.09 8.41 -18.36
C GLN A 137 3.68 9.48 -19.39
N SER A 138 3.15 10.63 -18.92
CA SER A 138 2.63 11.71 -19.77
C SER A 138 3.68 12.78 -20.09
#